data_AF-A0AAV1I071-F1
#
_entry.id   AF-A0AAV1I071-F1
#
_cell.length_a   1.000
_cell.length_b   1.000
_cell.length_c   1.000
_cell.angle_alpha   90.00
_cell.angle_beta   90.00
_cell.angle_gamma   90.00
#
_symmetry.space_group_name_H-M   'P 1'
#
loop_
_entity.id
_entity.type
_entity.pdbx_description
1 polymer ?
#
loop_
_entity_poly.entity_id
_entity_poly.type
_entity_poly.pdbx_seq_one_letter_code
_entity_poly.pdbx_strand_id
1 'polypeptide(L)'
;MYSSQRPLTQFQEAYNPLAPGSHILGNYHDQIVVRPGPATANEQYLYHTLIVDSRDRNTDLYPSSSDYVIEGCFDFRDVVSLELLQIGLWKSTAVAAEQPDWIVLDIAGISNNRGSSAVLDGSFAQILLADIEPGTFRRLNVADVGKCFVRMNPLLPHLFKFHIRYLQPDGTLYDFGGQENTLMMEVKTKFKTRDY
;
A
#
# COMPACT_ATOMS: atom_id res chain seq x y z
N MET A 1 24.93 31.99 28.90
CA MET A 1 25.28 32.23 27.50
C MET A 1 26.34 31.22 27.10
N TYR A 2 25.99 30.17 26.35
CA TYR A 2 26.82 29.55 25.32
C TYR A 2 25.91 28.62 24.52
N SER A 3 25.67 29.00 23.28
CA SER A 3 24.92 28.28 22.26
C SER A 3 25.81 27.18 21.68
N SER A 4 25.36 25.93 21.69
CA SER A 4 25.93 24.84 20.89
C SER A 4 24.89 24.33 19.91
N GLN A 5 24.83 24.98 18.75
CA GLN A 5 24.16 24.43 17.57
C GLN A 5 24.98 23.23 17.08
N ARG A 6 24.34 22.07 16.93
CA ARG A 6 24.92 20.92 16.23
C ARG A 6 24.83 21.17 14.71
N PRO A 7 25.82 20.79 13.91
CA PRO A 7 25.76 20.95 12.46
C PRO A 7 24.78 19.93 11.86
N LEU A 8 23.96 20.40 10.90
CA LEU A 8 23.13 19.58 10.04
C LEU A 8 24.03 18.75 9.11
N THR A 9 24.14 17.45 9.36
CA THR A 9 24.63 16.50 8.37
C THR A 9 23.62 16.42 7.24
N GLN A 10 23.97 16.98 6.09
CA GLN A 10 23.28 16.72 4.83
C GLN A 10 23.39 15.21 4.53
N PHE A 11 22.25 14.52 4.53
CA PHE A 11 22.17 13.19 3.94
C PHE A 11 22.32 13.35 2.42
N GLN A 12 23.49 12.99 1.91
CA GLN A 12 23.73 12.84 0.49
C GLN A 12 23.02 11.56 0.06
N GLU A 13 21.86 11.68 -0.58
CA GLU A 13 21.14 10.54 -1.17
C GLU A 13 22.09 9.85 -2.17
N ALA A 14 22.37 8.57 -1.92
CA ALA A 14 23.14 7.75 -2.85
C ALA A 14 22.31 7.57 -4.12
N TYR A 15 22.71 8.27 -5.19
CA TYR A 15 22.18 8.09 -6.53
C TYR A 15 22.41 6.63 -6.95
N ASN A 16 21.35 5.83 -6.94
CA ASN A 16 21.38 4.46 -7.44
C ASN A 16 20.87 4.51 -8.90
N PRO A 17 21.74 4.37 -9.91
CA PRO A 17 21.32 4.48 -11.30
C PRO A 17 20.32 3.36 -11.62
N LEU A 18 19.18 3.74 -12.19
CA LEU A 18 18.12 2.80 -12.55
C LEU A 18 18.66 1.75 -13.54
N ALA A 19 18.16 0.52 -13.43
CA ALA A 19 18.50 -0.55 -14.38
C ALA A 19 18.10 -0.14 -15.82
N PRO A 20 18.87 -0.55 -16.85
CA PRO A 20 18.53 -0.28 -18.24
C PRO A 20 17.12 -0.80 -18.57
N GLY A 21 16.24 0.08 -19.09
CA GLY A 21 14.85 -0.25 -19.44
C GLY A 21 13.77 0.35 -18.51
N SER A 22 14.18 1.17 -17.55
CA SER A 22 13.27 1.96 -16.70
C SER A 22 12.80 3.23 -17.43
N HIS A 23 11.50 3.50 -17.40
CA HIS A 23 10.89 4.73 -17.93
C HIS A 23 10.08 5.40 -16.83
N ILE A 24 10.22 6.73 -16.69
CA ILE A 24 9.41 7.55 -15.78
C ILE A 24 8.21 8.09 -16.59
N LEU A 25 6.99 7.80 -16.16
CA LEU A 25 5.77 8.35 -16.75
C LEU A 25 5.05 9.23 -15.72
N GLY A 26 5.03 10.54 -15.94
CA GLY A 26 4.15 11.49 -15.23
C GLY A 26 4.63 11.95 -13.86
N ASN A 27 3.96 12.99 -13.34
CA ASN A 27 4.18 13.58 -12.01
C ASN A 27 3.58 12.70 -10.90
N TYR A 28 3.95 11.42 -10.90
CA TYR A 28 3.64 10.45 -9.86
C TYR A 28 4.97 10.08 -9.18
N HIS A 29 4.97 9.89 -7.86
CA HIS A 29 6.04 9.16 -7.19
C HIS A 29 5.94 7.64 -7.49
N ASP A 30 5.63 7.30 -8.74
CA ASP A 30 5.57 5.95 -9.28
C ASP A 30 7.00 5.49 -9.55
N GLN A 31 7.61 4.81 -8.59
CA GLN A 31 8.71 3.90 -8.91
C GLN A 31 8.11 2.55 -9.32
N ILE A 32 7.62 2.45 -10.56
CA ILE A 32 7.30 1.15 -11.15
C ILE A 32 8.62 0.47 -11.50
N VAL A 33 9.13 -0.32 -10.56
CA VAL A 33 10.31 -1.15 -10.79
C VAL A 33 9.87 -2.47 -11.39
N VAL A 34 9.98 -2.62 -12.70
CA VAL A 34 9.68 -3.89 -13.39
C VAL A 34 10.83 -4.87 -13.20
N ARG A 35 10.55 -6.02 -12.58
CA ARG A 35 11.52 -7.11 -12.42
C ARG A 35 11.06 -8.37 -13.16
N PRO A 36 11.91 -9.00 -13.98
CA PRO A 36 11.62 -10.32 -14.53
C PRO A 36 11.62 -11.38 -13.41
N GLY A 37 10.58 -12.20 -13.34
CA GLY A 37 10.56 -13.38 -12.46
C GLY A 37 11.41 -14.54 -12.97
N PRO A 38 11.67 -15.58 -12.13
CA PRO A 38 12.25 -16.82 -12.61
C PRO A 38 11.33 -17.45 -13.66
N ALA A 39 11.82 -17.54 -14.90
CA ALA A 39 11.07 -18.08 -16.02
C ALA A 39 10.91 -19.60 -15.85
N THR A 40 9.67 -20.08 -15.71
CA THR A 40 9.33 -21.43 -16.15
C THR A 40 9.04 -21.36 -17.65
N ALA A 41 9.33 -22.43 -18.40
CA ALA A 41 9.49 -22.41 -19.85
C ALA A 41 8.35 -21.77 -20.68
N ASN A 42 7.14 -21.58 -20.11
CA ASN A 42 5.96 -21.05 -20.83
C ASN A 42 5.21 -19.92 -20.11
N GLU A 43 5.68 -19.43 -18.95
CA GLU A 43 5.03 -18.33 -18.22
C GLU A 43 6.05 -17.31 -17.73
N GLN A 44 6.01 -16.11 -18.31
CA GLN A 44 6.77 -14.98 -17.82
C GLN A 44 5.87 -14.14 -16.91
N TYR A 45 6.45 -13.62 -15.83
CA TYR A 45 5.77 -12.75 -14.89
C TYR A 45 6.51 -11.42 -14.82
N LEU A 46 5.73 -10.34 -14.74
CA LEU A 46 6.24 -9.02 -14.40
C LEU A 46 5.78 -8.67 -12.99
N TYR A 47 6.68 -8.05 -12.25
CA TYR A 47 6.46 -7.59 -10.89
C TYR A 47 6.54 -6.07 -10.91
N HIS A 48 5.50 -5.42 -10.41
CA HIS A 48 5.39 -3.97 -10.36
C HIS A 48 5.30 -3.53 -8.91
N THR A 49 6.09 -2.54 -8.54
CA THR A 49 5.94 -1.88 -7.25
C THR A 49 5.00 -0.68 -7.42
N LEU A 50 3.91 -0.67 -6.67
CA LEU A 50 2.97 0.42 -6.60
C LEU A 50 3.08 1.09 -5.22
N ILE A 51 3.22 2.41 -5.22
CA ILE A 51 3.16 3.23 -4.01
C ILE A 51 1.89 4.07 -4.11
N VAL A 52 1.06 4.02 -3.08
CA VAL A 52 -0.16 4.81 -2.98
C VAL A 52 -0.02 5.78 -1.82
N ASP A 53 -0.30 7.05 -2.07
CA ASP A 53 -0.35 8.09 -1.06
C ASP A 53 -1.78 8.63 -0.99
N SER A 54 -2.35 8.72 0.21
CA SER A 54 -3.72 9.22 0.35
C SER A 54 -3.84 10.68 -0.11
N ARG A 55 -2.76 11.46 -0.16
CA ARG A 55 -2.74 12.84 -0.68
C ARG A 55 -3.07 12.94 -2.16
N ASP A 56 -2.90 11.85 -2.91
CA ASP A 56 -3.18 11.81 -4.34
C ASP A 56 -4.67 11.56 -4.65
N ARG A 57 -5.51 11.40 -3.61
CA ARG A 57 -6.96 11.22 -3.77
C ARG A 57 -7.62 12.49 -4.32
N ASN A 58 -8.75 12.31 -4.99
CA ASN A 58 -9.65 13.43 -5.28
C ASN A 58 -10.32 13.88 -3.97
N THR A 59 -9.84 14.96 -3.36
CA THR A 59 -10.32 15.45 -2.06
C THR A 59 -11.72 16.05 -2.09
N ASP A 60 -12.23 16.43 -3.27
CA ASP A 60 -13.61 16.93 -3.41
C ASP A 60 -14.61 15.79 -3.25
N LEU A 61 -14.25 14.58 -3.71
CA LEU A 61 -15.07 13.37 -3.61
C LEU A 61 -14.75 12.52 -2.38
N TYR A 62 -13.49 12.51 -1.97
CA TYR A 62 -12.95 11.70 -0.88
C TYR A 62 -12.16 12.60 0.07
N PRO A 63 -12.82 13.40 0.93
CA PRO A 63 -12.13 14.34 1.80
C PRO A 63 -11.29 13.64 2.89
N SER A 64 -11.66 12.41 3.26
CA SER A 64 -10.98 11.63 4.30
C SER A 64 -9.87 10.73 3.73
N SER A 65 -8.78 10.57 4.48
CA SER A 65 -7.73 9.58 4.22
C SER A 65 -8.10 8.17 4.73
N SER A 66 -9.30 7.99 5.28
CA SER A 66 -9.77 6.70 5.80
C SER A 66 -10.61 5.90 4.80
N ASP A 67 -11.17 6.57 3.79
CA ASP A 67 -12.01 5.98 2.74
C ASP A 67 -11.81 6.80 1.47
N TYR A 68 -11.05 6.26 0.52
CA TYR A 68 -10.72 6.98 -0.69
C TYR A 68 -10.48 6.06 -1.87
N VAL A 69 -10.59 6.66 -3.06
CA VAL A 69 -10.27 6.01 -4.31
C VAL A 69 -9.02 6.64 -4.90
N ILE A 70 -8.10 5.78 -5.34
CA ILE A 70 -6.98 6.15 -6.21
C ILE A 70 -7.21 5.50 -7.56
N GLU A 71 -7.29 6.35 -8.58
CA GLU A 71 -7.30 5.93 -9.97
C GLU A 71 -5.89 6.13 -10.51
N GLY A 72 -5.28 5.02 -10.93
CA GLY A 72 -3.92 5.02 -11.41
C GLY A 72 -3.78 5.50 -12.83
N CYS A 73 -2.60 6.02 -13.18
CA CYS A 73 -2.12 6.02 -14.57
C CYS A 73 -1.61 4.65 -15.03
N PHE A 74 -1.69 3.63 -14.16
CA PHE A 74 -1.34 2.25 -14.46
C PHE A 74 -2.53 1.46 -15.01
N ASP A 75 -2.26 0.59 -15.98
CA ASP A 75 -3.20 -0.38 -16.55
C ASP A 75 -2.59 -1.78 -16.38
N PHE A 76 -2.72 -2.35 -15.17
CA PHE A 76 -2.24 -3.71 -14.92
C PHE A 76 -3.22 -4.70 -15.53
N ARG A 77 -2.73 -5.53 -16.46
CA ARG A 77 -3.49 -6.59 -17.10
C ARG A 77 -3.05 -7.95 -16.63
N ASP A 78 -3.98 -8.90 -16.69
CA ASP A 78 -3.72 -10.29 -16.30
C ASP A 78 -3.06 -10.38 -14.91
N VAL A 79 -3.62 -9.66 -13.94
CA VAL A 79 -3.09 -9.60 -12.57
C VAL A 79 -3.25 -10.97 -11.91
N VAL A 80 -2.14 -11.48 -11.42
CA VAL A 80 -1.98 -12.80 -10.80
C VAL A 80 -2.06 -12.70 -9.28
N SER A 81 -1.45 -11.67 -8.71
CA SER A 81 -1.47 -11.46 -7.26
C SER A 81 -1.15 -10.02 -6.88
N LEU A 82 -1.56 -9.66 -5.67
CA LEU A 82 -1.08 -8.48 -4.96
C LEU A 82 -0.50 -8.88 -3.62
N GLU A 83 0.56 -8.19 -3.20
CA GLU A 83 1.17 -8.35 -1.88
C GLU A 83 1.40 -6.97 -1.25
N LEU A 84 1.03 -6.80 0.02
CA LEU A 84 1.42 -5.63 0.78
C LEU A 84 2.91 -5.77 1.13
N LEU A 85 3.71 -4.78 0.75
CA LEU A 85 5.13 -4.74 1.11
C LEU A 85 5.37 -3.88 2.35
N GLN A 86 4.70 -2.73 2.41
CA GLN A 86 4.87 -1.75 3.46
C GLN A 86 3.60 -0.91 3.61
N ILE A 87 3.36 -0.42 4.83
CA ILE A 87 2.32 0.57 5.09
C ILE A 87 2.84 1.63 6.05
N GLY A 88 2.53 2.89 5.77
CA GLY A 88 2.85 4.05 6.59
C GLY A 88 1.56 4.71 7.06
N LEU A 89 1.37 4.80 8.37
CA LEU A 89 0.13 5.28 8.96
C LEU A 89 0.40 6.04 10.26
N TRP A 90 -0.57 6.88 10.63
CA TRP A 90 -0.61 7.56 11.90
C TRP A 90 -1.50 6.80 12.88
N LYS A 91 -1.05 6.65 14.13
CA LYS A 91 -1.98 6.30 15.21
C LYS A 91 -2.68 7.58 15.66
N SER A 92 -3.99 7.59 15.57
CA SER A 92 -4.83 8.73 15.94
C SER A 92 -4.59 9.16 17.39
N THR A 93 -4.62 10.48 17.62
CA THR A 93 -4.66 11.07 18.97
C THR A 93 -6.10 11.33 19.43
N ALA A 94 -7.10 10.97 18.61
CA ALA A 94 -8.49 11.24 18.94
C ALA A 94 -8.84 10.60 20.29
N VAL A 95 -9.57 11.35 21.11
CA VAL A 95 -9.88 11.03 22.52
C VAL A 95 -11.02 10.01 22.63
N ALA A 96 -11.20 9.14 21.62
CA ALA A 96 -12.17 8.06 21.71
C ALA A 96 -11.73 7.10 22.82
N ALA A 97 -12.71 6.62 23.59
CA ALA A 97 -12.52 6.00 24.90
C ALA A 97 -11.56 4.79 24.92
N GLU A 98 -11.27 4.18 23.77
CA GLU A 98 -10.18 3.22 23.57
C GLU A 98 -9.73 3.33 22.09
N GLN A 99 -8.45 3.63 21.86
CA GLN A 99 -7.87 3.51 20.52
C GLN A 99 -7.69 2.03 20.21
N PRO A 100 -8.09 1.54 19.03
CA PRO A 100 -7.99 0.13 18.74
C PRO A 100 -6.53 -0.30 18.61
N ASP A 101 -6.20 -1.45 19.17
CA ASP A 101 -4.88 -2.08 19.05
C ASP A 101 -4.59 -2.60 17.64
N TRP A 102 -5.61 -2.66 16.79
CA TRP A 102 -5.47 -3.05 15.40
C TRP A 102 -6.58 -2.43 14.55
N ILE A 103 -6.28 -2.23 13.27
CA ILE A 103 -7.24 -1.81 12.26
C ILE A 103 -7.24 -2.79 11.10
N VAL A 104 -8.23 -2.66 10.23
CA VAL A 104 -8.34 -3.43 8.99
C VAL A 104 -8.04 -2.52 7.83
N LEU A 105 -7.14 -2.97 6.96
CA LEU A 105 -7.01 -2.44 5.60
C LEU A 105 -7.92 -3.28 4.71
N ASP A 106 -8.86 -2.62 4.07
CA ASP A 106 -9.73 -3.20 3.05
C ASP A 106 -9.49 -2.54 1.70
N ILE A 107 -9.39 -3.35 0.66
CA ILE A 107 -9.26 -2.90 -0.72
C ILE A 107 -10.34 -3.59 -1.57
N ALA A 108 -11.34 -2.81 -1.98
CA ALA A 108 -12.52 -3.35 -2.61
C ALA A 108 -12.20 -4.17 -3.88
N GLY A 109 -12.85 -5.32 -4.01
CA GLY A 109 -12.71 -6.22 -5.17
C GLY A 109 -11.49 -7.14 -5.13
N ILE A 110 -10.55 -6.96 -4.20
CA ILE A 110 -9.38 -7.83 -4.06
C ILE A 110 -9.15 -8.37 -2.65
N SER A 111 -9.78 -7.80 -1.62
CA SER A 111 -9.76 -8.34 -0.26
C SER A 111 -10.24 -9.80 -0.19
N ASN A 112 -9.51 -10.68 0.52
CA ASN A 112 -9.81 -12.11 0.59
C ASN A 112 -9.37 -12.81 1.89
N ASN A 113 -9.01 -12.04 2.92
CA ASN A 113 -8.50 -12.56 4.19
C ASN A 113 -9.54 -13.49 4.85
N ARG A 114 -9.08 -14.52 5.57
CA ARG A 114 -9.96 -15.41 6.35
C ARG A 114 -9.87 -15.03 7.81
N GLY A 115 -10.70 -14.07 8.20
CA GLY A 115 -10.69 -13.47 9.53
C GLY A 115 -11.54 -14.25 10.53
N SER A 116 -11.25 -14.07 11.82
CA SER A 116 -12.08 -14.58 12.92
C SER A 116 -13.28 -13.68 13.24
N SER A 117 -13.33 -12.46 12.69
CA SER A 117 -14.44 -11.51 12.83
C SER A 117 -15.02 -11.17 11.46
N ALA A 118 -16.28 -10.70 11.42
CA ALA A 118 -16.94 -10.32 10.18
C ALA A 118 -16.27 -9.14 9.45
N VAL A 119 -15.55 -8.27 10.16
CA VAL A 119 -14.82 -7.13 9.58
C VAL A 119 -13.48 -7.57 8.99
N LEU A 120 -12.84 -8.55 9.64
CA LEU A 120 -11.55 -9.08 9.19
C LEU A 120 -11.73 -10.13 8.08
N ASP A 121 -12.83 -10.88 8.11
CA ASP A 121 -13.17 -11.84 7.06
C ASP A 121 -13.52 -11.11 5.76
N GLY A 122 -12.85 -11.51 4.69
CA GLY A 122 -12.94 -10.83 3.40
C GLY A 122 -12.24 -9.47 3.36
N SER A 123 -11.36 -9.13 4.31
CA SER A 123 -10.50 -7.91 4.26
C SER A 123 -9.18 -8.15 3.51
N PHE A 124 -8.34 -7.11 3.34
CA PHE A 124 -7.03 -7.27 2.72
C PHE A 124 -5.95 -7.58 3.75
N ALA A 125 -5.91 -6.84 4.86
CA ALA A 125 -4.91 -7.02 5.91
C ALA A 125 -5.41 -6.59 7.30
N GLN A 126 -4.91 -7.26 8.34
CA GLN A 126 -4.95 -6.75 9.71
C GLN A 126 -3.67 -5.96 9.99
N ILE A 127 -3.80 -4.77 10.56
CA ILE A 127 -2.66 -3.92 10.88
C ILE A 127 -2.61 -3.69 12.38
N LEU A 128 -1.55 -4.15 13.04
CA LEU A 128 -1.37 -3.99 14.48
C LEU A 128 -0.85 -2.58 14.80
N LEU A 129 -1.53 -1.91 15.74
CA LEU A 129 -1.23 -0.58 16.24
C LEU A 129 -0.82 -0.58 17.73
N ALA A 130 -0.90 -1.71 18.42
CA ALA A 130 -0.64 -1.83 19.87
C ALA A 130 0.69 -1.19 20.28
N ASP A 131 1.77 -1.46 19.54
CA ASP A 131 3.12 -0.97 19.83
C ASP A 131 3.43 0.42 19.23
N ILE A 132 2.41 1.13 18.76
CA ILE A 132 2.54 2.47 18.19
C ILE A 132 2.01 3.48 19.20
N GLU A 133 2.79 4.52 19.48
CA GLU A 133 2.34 5.60 20.37
C GLU A 133 1.31 6.49 19.66
N PRO A 134 0.23 6.91 20.32
CA PRO A 134 -0.73 7.86 19.75
C PRO A 134 -0.03 9.14 19.25
N GLY A 135 -0.45 9.62 18.08
CA GLY A 135 0.13 10.81 17.43
C GLY A 135 1.46 10.58 16.73
N THR A 136 1.90 9.33 16.61
CA THR A 136 3.12 9.00 15.87
C THR A 136 2.80 8.38 14.51
N PHE A 137 3.63 8.73 13.53
CA PHE A 137 3.68 8.06 12.24
C PHE A 137 4.63 6.88 12.32
N ARG A 138 4.21 5.72 11.83
CA ARG A 138 5.06 4.54 11.72
C ARG A 138 4.94 3.92 10.35
N ARG A 139 6.09 3.47 9.83
CA ARG A 139 6.15 2.56 8.70
C ARG A 139 6.31 1.14 9.22
N LEU A 140 5.38 0.27 8.83
CA LEU A 140 5.35 -1.14 9.14
C LEU A 140 5.70 -1.92 7.87
N ASN A 141 6.62 -2.87 7.97
CA ASN A 141 6.94 -3.78 6.87
C ASN A 141 5.98 -4.97 6.90
N VAL A 142 5.88 -5.73 5.81
CA VAL A 142 5.06 -6.94 5.74
C VAL A 142 5.31 -7.94 6.90
N ALA A 143 6.53 -7.98 7.42
CA ALA A 143 6.88 -8.82 8.57
C ALA A 143 6.13 -8.41 9.85
N ASP A 144 5.79 -7.13 10.00
CA ASP A 144 5.11 -6.56 11.18
C ASP A 144 3.58 -6.72 11.11
N VAL A 145 3.02 -6.83 9.89
CA VAL A 145 1.57 -6.96 9.63
C VAL A 145 1.16 -8.39 9.28
N GLY A 146 2.13 -9.31 9.19
CA GLY A 146 1.91 -10.64 8.65
C GLY A 146 1.81 -10.65 7.13
N LYS A 147 1.99 -11.83 6.53
CA LYS A 147 1.96 -11.97 5.07
C LYS A 147 0.56 -11.63 4.53
N CYS A 148 0.43 -10.47 3.90
CA CYS A 148 -0.82 -10.00 3.29
C CYS A 148 -0.71 -10.16 1.78
N PHE A 149 -1.23 -11.27 1.27
CA PHE A 149 -1.06 -11.70 -0.10
C PHE A 149 -2.37 -12.25 -0.66
N VAL A 150 -2.80 -11.70 -1.79
CA VAL A 150 -4.01 -12.12 -2.51
C VAL A 150 -3.58 -12.73 -3.84
N ARG A 151 -3.98 -13.98 -4.08
CA ARG A 151 -3.85 -14.61 -5.39
C ARG A 151 -5.18 -14.55 -6.13
N MET A 152 -5.13 -14.08 -7.36
CA MET A 152 -6.28 -14.05 -8.26
C MET A 152 -6.52 -15.44 -8.85
N ASN A 153 -7.74 -15.93 -8.72
CA ASN A 153 -8.21 -17.12 -9.41
C ASN A 153 -9.72 -17.00 -9.69
N PRO A 154 -10.14 -16.66 -10.93
CA PRO A 154 -9.32 -16.44 -12.13
C PRO A 154 -8.43 -15.18 -12.06
N LEU A 155 -7.52 -15.01 -13.03
CA LEU A 155 -6.72 -13.78 -13.15
C LEU A 155 -7.64 -12.56 -13.24
N LEU A 156 -7.27 -11.46 -12.59
CA LEU A 156 -8.01 -10.21 -12.70
C LEU A 156 -7.61 -9.54 -14.02
N PRO A 157 -8.53 -9.38 -14.99
CA PRO A 157 -8.16 -8.93 -16.34
C PRO A 157 -7.61 -7.51 -16.37
N HIS A 158 -8.04 -6.67 -15.44
CA HIS A 158 -7.76 -5.25 -15.44
C HIS A 158 -7.79 -4.69 -14.01
N LEU A 159 -6.74 -3.97 -13.62
CA LEU A 159 -6.63 -3.28 -12.34
C LEU A 159 -6.03 -1.90 -12.55
N PHE A 160 -6.85 -0.88 -12.35
CA PHE A 160 -6.53 0.54 -12.59
C PHE A 160 -7.09 1.46 -11.49
N LYS A 161 -7.83 0.89 -10.54
CA LYS A 161 -8.54 1.61 -9.49
C LYS A 161 -8.45 0.85 -8.19
N PHE A 162 -8.13 1.56 -7.13
CA PHE A 162 -8.11 1.04 -5.77
C PHE A 162 -9.08 1.85 -4.93
N HIS A 163 -10.10 1.19 -4.38
CA HIS A 163 -10.93 1.76 -3.33
C HIS A 163 -10.41 1.23 -2.00
N ILE A 164 -9.78 2.11 -1.22
CA ILE A 164 -9.05 1.79 -0.01
C ILE A 164 -9.85 2.29 1.19
N ARG A 165 -10.03 1.41 2.18
CA ARG A 165 -10.72 1.72 3.43
C ARG A 165 -9.92 1.24 4.63
N TYR A 166 -9.89 2.07 5.66
CA TYR A 166 -9.32 1.75 6.96
C TYR A 166 -10.43 1.63 7.99
N LEU A 167 -10.64 0.43 8.50
CA LEU A 167 -11.76 0.11 9.41
C LEU A 167 -11.25 -0.20 10.81
N GLN A 168 -12.01 0.22 11.81
CA GLN A 168 -11.89 -0.22 13.19
C GLN A 168 -12.40 -1.66 13.33
N PRO A 169 -12.09 -2.35 14.45
CA PRO A 169 -12.60 -3.70 14.73
C PRO A 169 -14.13 -3.83 14.70
N ASP A 170 -14.85 -2.76 14.95
CA ASP A 170 -16.32 -2.69 14.91
C ASP A 170 -16.89 -2.44 13.50
N GLY A 171 -16.02 -2.25 12.50
CA GLY A 171 -16.38 -2.00 11.10
C GLY A 171 -16.61 -0.53 10.74
N THR A 172 -16.51 0.39 11.71
CA THR A 172 -16.55 1.83 11.43
C THR A 172 -15.23 2.32 10.84
N LEU A 173 -15.21 3.50 10.21
CA LEU A 173 -13.97 4.06 9.67
C LEU A 173 -13.01 4.44 10.80
N TYR A 174 -11.72 4.15 10.60
CA TYR A 174 -10.66 4.60 11.48
C TYR A 174 -10.37 6.08 11.23
N ASP A 175 -10.41 6.93 12.25
CA ASP A 175 -10.14 8.36 12.10
C ASP A 175 -8.65 8.68 12.26
N PHE A 176 -7.98 9.03 11.17
CA PHE A 176 -6.57 9.46 11.18
C PHE A 176 -6.36 10.89 11.71
N GLY A 177 -7.41 11.61 12.13
CA GLY A 177 -7.28 12.98 12.65
C GLY A 177 -6.81 13.97 11.58
N GLY A 178 -7.23 13.77 10.33
CA GLY A 178 -6.80 14.56 9.18
C GLY A 178 -5.37 14.28 8.70
N GLN A 179 -4.70 13.26 9.25
CA GLN A 179 -3.37 12.84 8.79
C GLN A 179 -3.44 11.92 7.58
N GLU A 180 -2.36 11.92 6.81
CA GLU A 180 -2.25 11.20 5.54
C GLU A 180 -1.48 9.88 5.72
N ASN A 181 -1.79 8.89 4.91
CA ASN A 181 -1.21 7.55 4.95
C ASN A 181 -0.63 7.15 3.59
N THR A 182 0.25 6.14 3.63
CA THR A 182 0.94 5.61 2.46
C THR A 182 0.88 4.09 2.48
N LEU A 183 0.78 3.47 1.32
CA LEU A 183 0.81 2.02 1.17
C LEU A 183 1.76 1.66 0.03
N MET A 184 2.48 0.54 0.15
CA MET A 184 3.34 0.01 -0.91
C MET A 184 2.94 -1.44 -1.18
N MET A 185 2.64 -1.75 -2.43
CA MET A 185 2.23 -3.08 -2.89
C MET A 185 3.12 -3.57 -4.02
N GLU A 186 3.26 -4.89 -4.10
CA GLU A 186 3.70 -5.57 -5.31
C GLU A 186 2.49 -6.08 -6.08
N VAL A 187 2.42 -5.76 -7.37
CA VAL A 187 1.44 -6.31 -8.31
C VAL A 187 2.17 -7.25 -9.26
N LYS A 188 1.78 -8.53 -9.25
CA LYS A 188 2.30 -9.53 -10.18
C LYS A 188 1.34 -9.70 -11.35
N THR A 189 1.83 -9.54 -12.58
CA THR A 189 1.05 -9.73 -13.82
C THR A 189 1.62 -10.86 -14.67
N LYS A 190 0.77 -11.57 -15.40
CA LYS A 190 1.21 -12.57 -16.37
C LYS A 190 1.61 -11.89 -17.68
N PHE A 191 2.83 -12.12 -18.13
CA PHE A 191 3.31 -11.70 -19.45
C PHE A 191 3.19 -12.88 -20.42
N LYS A 192 2.46 -12.69 -21.51
CA LYS A 192 2.45 -13.63 -22.63
C LYS A 192 3.44 -13.11 -23.67
N THR A 193 4.55 -13.81 -23.85
CA THR A 193 5.28 -13.73 -25.12
C THR A 193 4.31 -14.20 -26.22
N ARG A 194 4.09 -13.38 -27.24
CA ARG A 194 3.42 -13.88 -28.45
C ARG A 194 4.30 -14.99 -29.01
N ASP A 195 3.76 -16.20 -29.09
CA ASP A 195 4.31 -17.24 -29.95
C ASP A 195 4.25 -16.67 -31.39
N TYR A 196 5.40 -16.33 -31.95
CA TYR A 196 5.55 -15.94 -33.36
C TYR A 196 5.80 -17.18 -34.22
#